data_AF-A0A5B7BDF6-F1
#
_entry.id   AF-A0A5B7BDF6-F1
#
_cell.length_a   1.000
_cell.length_b   1.000
_cell.length_c   1.000
_cell.angle_alpha   90.00
_cell.angle_beta   90.00
_cell.angle_gamma   90.00
#
_symmetry.space_group_name_H-M   'P 1'
#
loop_
_entity.id
_entity.type
_entity.pdbx_description
1 polymer ?
#
loop_
_entity_poly.entity_id
_entity_poly.type
_entity_poly.pdbx_seq_one_letter_code
_entity_poly.pdbx_strand_id
1 'polypeptide(L)'
;GFLQLTTHRRRNPKLCSKISDFLREPNWQMLMDSSDIRKKLSPQVVRTVLHRHYNQVGDPKRLLDFFYWSKSKMGLPQNLDSFSILAVNLCNSNLFGPANGALAQMIKTHLSSLSASAILNSILYWFRNYKGSNPIVFDILIDTYKKMGMLVEATDVFLAAKSNEILPSLRCCNSLLKDLLKGNIMELFWKVYNGMLDAKMGFDVYTYKNLVGALCKVGDVKGAKRVLFEMGEKGCNPNLFIYNVVFEGMCRLGAINEALELKKFMSE
;
A
#
# COMPACT_ATOMS: atom_id res chain seq x y z
N GLY A 1 14.03 -32.31 -30.60
CA GLY A 1 14.41 -32.46 -29.19
C GLY A 1 14.66 -31.10 -28.54
N PHE A 2 13.59 -30.34 -28.27
CA PHE A 2 13.67 -29.03 -27.58
C PHE A 2 12.53 -28.88 -26.55
N LEU A 3 12.11 -29.99 -25.94
CA LEU A 3 10.99 -30.05 -24.98
C LEU A 3 11.36 -30.73 -23.64
N GLN A 4 12.65 -30.83 -23.30
CA GLN A 4 13.10 -31.54 -22.08
C GLN A 4 14.03 -30.75 -21.14
N LEU A 5 14.24 -29.44 -21.33
CA LEU A 5 15.24 -28.69 -20.53
C LEU A 5 14.69 -27.70 -19.49
N THR A 6 13.39 -27.66 -19.18
CA THR A 6 12.85 -26.68 -18.20
C THR A 6 12.08 -27.27 -17.01
N THR A 7 11.98 -28.58 -16.84
CA THR A 7 11.09 -29.19 -15.82
C THR A 7 11.77 -29.85 -14.60
N HIS A 8 13.09 -29.70 -14.41
CA HIS A 8 13.81 -30.44 -13.35
C HIS A 8 14.81 -29.66 -12.47
N ARG A 9 14.51 -28.41 -12.06
CA ARG A 9 15.06 -27.89 -10.79
C ARG A 9 14.15 -28.29 -9.63
N ARG A 10 14.40 -29.50 -9.12
CA ARG A 10 13.72 -30.22 -8.04
C ARG A 10 13.13 -29.30 -6.96
N ARG A 11 11.80 -29.27 -6.85
CA ARG A 11 11.11 -29.03 -5.57
C ARG A 11 11.72 -30.04 -4.58
N ASN A 12 12.34 -29.55 -3.51
CA ASN A 12 13.01 -30.40 -2.52
C ASN A 12 12.17 -30.42 -1.23
N PRO A 13 11.03 -31.15 -1.21
CA PRO A 13 10.06 -31.10 -0.10
C PRO A 13 10.68 -31.54 1.23
N LYS A 14 11.63 -32.48 1.20
CA LYS A 14 12.39 -32.92 2.37
C LYS A 14 13.22 -31.79 2.99
N LEU A 15 13.84 -30.94 2.16
CA LEU A 15 14.60 -29.78 2.64
C LEU A 15 13.68 -28.72 3.26
N CYS A 16 12.54 -28.44 2.63
CA CYS A 16 11.57 -27.46 3.13
C CYS A 16 10.96 -27.90 4.47
N SER A 17 10.64 -29.19 4.62
CA SER A 17 10.20 -29.75 5.90
C SER A 17 11.26 -29.58 6.99
N LYS A 18 12.51 -29.98 6.70
CA LYS A 18 13.62 -29.85 7.66
C LYS A 18 13.88 -28.41 8.10
N ILE A 19 13.81 -27.45 7.16
CA ILE A 19 13.92 -26.01 7.49
C ILE A 19 12.77 -25.60 8.42
N SER A 20 11.56 -26.08 8.16
CA SER A 20 10.38 -25.73 8.94
C SER A 20 10.41 -26.35 10.34
N ASP A 21 10.95 -27.55 10.48
CA ASP A 21 11.20 -28.19 11.78
C ASP A 21 12.21 -27.36 12.58
N PHE A 22 13.30 -26.92 11.95
CA PHE A 22 14.26 -26.01 12.60
C PHE A 22 13.62 -24.70 13.04
N LEU A 23 12.76 -24.07 12.22
CA LEU A 23 12.11 -22.80 12.57
C LEU A 23 11.16 -22.88 13.79
N ARG A 24 10.77 -24.09 14.21
CA ARG A 24 9.99 -24.29 15.44
C ARG A 24 10.86 -24.16 16.68
N GLU A 25 12.14 -24.50 16.57
CA GLU A 25 13.10 -24.45 17.66
C GLU A 25 13.54 -23.01 17.98
N PRO A 26 13.76 -22.66 19.26
CA PRO A 26 14.17 -21.30 19.64
C PRO A 26 15.57 -20.93 19.13
N ASN A 27 16.46 -21.91 18.96
CA ASN A 27 17.83 -21.75 18.46
C ASN A 27 17.97 -22.05 16.95
N TRP A 28 16.89 -21.90 16.18
CA TRP A 28 16.84 -22.25 14.75
C TRP A 28 17.99 -21.68 13.93
N GLN A 29 18.47 -20.47 14.23
CA GLN A 29 19.58 -19.85 13.52
C GLN A 29 20.88 -20.66 13.66
N MET A 30 21.19 -21.11 14.89
CA MET A 30 22.36 -21.95 15.15
C MET A 30 22.23 -23.30 14.46
N LEU A 31 21.05 -23.93 14.52
CA LEU A 31 20.77 -25.21 13.85
C LEU A 31 20.91 -25.12 12.33
N MET A 32 20.51 -23.98 11.75
CA MET A 32 20.67 -23.73 10.32
C MET A 32 22.13 -23.47 9.93
N ASP A 33 22.86 -22.67 10.71
CA ASP A 33 24.27 -22.36 10.46
C ASP A 33 25.19 -23.58 10.68
N SER A 34 24.85 -24.49 11.61
CA SER A 34 25.58 -25.74 11.83
C SER A 34 25.26 -26.84 10.82
N SER A 35 24.42 -26.56 9.82
CA SER A 35 23.95 -27.55 8.85
C SER A 35 24.34 -27.19 7.41
N ASP A 36 24.30 -28.17 6.51
CA ASP A 36 24.50 -27.96 5.06
C ASP A 36 23.36 -27.19 4.36
N ILE A 37 22.38 -26.65 5.11
CA ILE A 37 21.25 -25.91 4.54
C ILE A 37 21.73 -24.69 3.76
N ARG A 38 22.77 -24.00 4.25
CA ARG A 38 23.32 -22.81 3.59
C ARG A 38 23.67 -23.04 2.12
N LYS A 39 24.30 -24.18 1.81
CA LYS A 39 24.70 -24.56 0.44
C LYS A 39 23.53 -24.98 -0.44
N LYS A 40 22.37 -25.27 0.16
CA LYS A 40 21.17 -25.77 -0.51
C LYS A 40 20.05 -24.72 -0.59
N LEU A 41 20.27 -23.53 0.00
CA LEU A 41 19.33 -22.42 -0.08
C LEU A 41 19.24 -21.87 -1.50
N SER A 42 18.02 -21.53 -1.89
CA SER A 42 17.74 -20.79 -3.11
C SER A 42 16.48 -19.94 -2.89
N PRO A 43 16.27 -18.87 -3.67
CA PRO A 43 15.05 -18.07 -3.57
C PRO A 43 13.76 -18.89 -3.72
N GLN A 44 13.78 -19.99 -4.49
CA GLN A 44 12.64 -20.91 -4.62
C GLN A 44 12.36 -21.72 -3.36
N VAL A 45 13.40 -22.15 -2.63
CA VAL A 45 13.26 -22.84 -1.35
C VAL A 45 12.68 -21.88 -0.31
N VAL A 46 13.19 -20.65 -0.23
CA VAL A 46 12.67 -19.61 0.68
C VAL A 46 11.19 -19.36 0.40
N ARG A 47 10.81 -19.12 -0.87
CA ARG A 47 9.41 -18.95 -1.28
C ARG A 47 8.52 -20.11 -0.83
N THR A 48 8.99 -21.35 -1.00
CA THR A 48 8.24 -22.56 -0.65
C THR A 48 8.05 -22.69 0.85
N VAL A 49 9.09 -22.40 1.64
CA VAL A 49 9.04 -22.42 3.11
C VAL A 49 8.03 -21.38 3.62
N LEU A 50 8.12 -20.14 3.11
CA LEU A 50 7.22 -19.06 3.49
C LEU A 50 5.75 -19.37 3.17
N HIS A 51 5.48 -19.95 1.99
CA HIS A 51 4.12 -20.30 1.59
C HIS A 51 3.57 -21.51 2.35
N ARG A 52 4.29 -22.62 2.37
CA ARG A 52 3.76 -23.92 2.82
C ARG A 52 3.65 -24.02 4.34
N HIS A 53 4.51 -23.31 5.06
CA HIS A 53 4.66 -23.50 6.50
C HIS A 53 4.23 -22.28 7.31
N TYR A 54 3.61 -21.27 6.70
CA TYR A 54 2.96 -20.17 7.43
C TYR A 54 1.96 -20.68 8.48
N ASN A 55 1.04 -21.54 8.06
CA ASN A 55 0.03 -22.15 8.94
C ASN A 55 0.63 -23.10 10.01
N GLN A 56 1.91 -23.47 9.89
CA GLN A 56 2.56 -24.45 10.78
C GLN A 56 3.58 -23.82 11.75
N VAL A 57 4.32 -22.79 11.31
CA VAL A 57 5.31 -22.09 12.13
C VAL A 57 4.63 -21.09 13.06
N GLY A 58 3.44 -20.59 12.71
CA GLY A 58 2.55 -19.81 13.59
C GLY A 58 3.05 -18.42 13.99
N ASP A 59 4.35 -18.14 13.81
CA ASP A 59 4.97 -16.85 14.13
C ASP A 59 5.47 -16.14 12.84
N PRO A 60 4.75 -15.11 12.37
CA PRO A 60 5.14 -14.32 11.22
C PRO A 60 6.48 -13.57 11.39
N LYS A 61 6.89 -13.25 12.63
CA LYS A 61 8.18 -12.60 12.88
C LYS A 61 9.33 -13.56 12.62
N ARG A 62 9.22 -14.82 13.05
CA ARG A 62 10.23 -15.85 12.74
C ARG A 62 10.38 -16.05 11.24
N LEU A 63 9.29 -16.02 10.48
CA LEU A 63 9.33 -16.14 9.02
C LEU A 63 10.02 -14.93 8.37
N LEU A 64 9.81 -13.73 8.93
CA LEU A 64 10.51 -12.52 8.51
C LEU A 64 12.02 -12.60 8.83
N ASP A 65 12.38 -13.06 10.03
CA ASP A 65 13.78 -13.24 10.43
C ASP A 65 14.47 -14.28 9.55
N PHE A 66 13.79 -15.39 9.25
CA PHE A 66 14.26 -16.39 8.30
C PHE A 66 14.48 -15.81 6.91
N PHE A 67 13.57 -14.96 6.43
CA PHE A 67 13.70 -14.31 5.14
C PHE A 67 14.94 -13.40 5.08
N TYR A 68 15.12 -12.52 6.08
CA TYR A 68 16.29 -11.64 6.11
C TYR A 68 17.60 -12.39 6.34
N TRP A 69 17.59 -13.41 7.21
CA TRP A 69 18.73 -14.30 7.41
C TRP A 69 19.11 -14.99 6.10
N SER A 70 18.15 -15.60 5.41
CA SER A 70 18.41 -16.31 4.15
C SER A 70 18.92 -15.37 3.05
N LYS A 71 18.39 -14.14 2.97
CA LYS A 71 18.89 -13.08 2.08
C LYS A 71 20.35 -12.74 2.38
N SER A 72 20.71 -12.54 3.66
CA SER A 72 22.08 -12.20 4.07
C SER A 72 23.09 -13.29 3.69
N LYS A 73 22.66 -14.56 3.68
CA LYS A 73 23.54 -15.70 3.41
C LYS A 73 23.70 -16.00 1.92
N MET A 74 22.69 -15.69 1.08
CA MET A 74 22.71 -16.00 -0.36
C MET A 74 23.37 -14.92 -1.21
N GLY A 75 23.39 -13.65 -0.78
CA GLY A 75 23.91 -12.53 -1.58
C GLY A 75 23.11 -12.24 -2.86
N LEU A 76 22.01 -12.96 -3.10
CA LEU A 76 21.13 -12.83 -4.26
C LEU A 76 19.85 -12.08 -3.90
N PRO A 77 19.28 -11.30 -4.85
CA PRO A 77 17.97 -10.71 -4.66
C PRO A 77 16.93 -11.82 -4.47
N GLN A 78 16.06 -11.64 -3.48
CA GLN A 78 14.98 -12.58 -3.22
C GLN A 78 13.86 -12.45 -4.24
N ASN A 79 13.05 -13.50 -4.38
CA ASN A 79 11.94 -13.50 -5.32
C ASN A 79 10.84 -12.53 -4.88
N LEU A 80 10.22 -11.86 -5.85
CA LEU A 80 9.04 -11.01 -5.66
C LEU A 80 7.96 -11.70 -4.81
N ASP A 81 7.62 -12.96 -5.16
CA ASP A 81 6.63 -13.74 -4.42
C ASP A 81 6.94 -13.92 -2.93
N SER A 82 8.23 -14.01 -2.56
CA SER A 82 8.60 -14.18 -1.15
C SER A 82 8.27 -12.93 -0.34
N PHE A 83 8.49 -11.75 -0.92
CA PHE A 83 8.07 -10.49 -0.31
C PHE A 83 6.54 -10.39 -0.25
N SER A 84 5.84 -10.73 -1.33
CA SER A 84 4.37 -10.68 -1.38
C SER A 84 3.73 -11.59 -0.33
N ILE A 85 4.22 -12.83 -0.20
CA ILE A 85 3.77 -13.78 0.84
C ILE A 85 3.98 -13.18 2.24
N LEU A 86 5.18 -12.65 2.51
CA LEU A 86 5.49 -12.06 3.82
C LEU A 86 4.61 -10.84 4.12
N ALA A 87 4.43 -9.94 3.17
CA ALA A 87 3.64 -8.74 3.36
C ALA A 87 2.18 -9.08 3.71
N VAL A 88 1.55 -9.99 2.96
CA VAL A 88 0.18 -10.45 3.23
C VAL A 88 0.10 -11.12 4.60
N ASN A 89 1.02 -12.03 4.91
CA ASN A 89 1.05 -12.76 6.19
C ASN A 89 1.25 -11.84 7.41
N LEU A 90 2.16 -10.87 7.30
CA LEU A 90 2.41 -9.89 8.36
C LEU A 90 1.18 -9.00 8.58
N CYS A 91 0.47 -8.60 7.52
CA CYS A 91 -0.78 -7.85 7.63
C CYS A 91 -1.90 -8.68 8.28
N ASN A 92 -2.01 -9.96 7.94
CA ASN A 92 -2.97 -10.89 8.54
C ASN A 92 -2.74 -11.07 10.04
N SER A 93 -1.51 -10.84 10.50
CA SER A 93 -1.12 -10.93 11.91
C SER A 93 -1.00 -9.56 12.60
N ASN A 94 -1.52 -8.50 11.99
CA ASN A 94 -1.50 -7.13 12.50
C ASN A 94 -0.10 -6.52 12.72
N LEU A 95 0.93 -7.04 12.03
CA LEU A 95 2.32 -6.57 12.08
C LEU A 95 2.60 -5.57 10.96
N PHE A 96 1.97 -4.40 11.01
CA PHE A 96 2.00 -3.41 9.92
C PHE A 96 3.37 -2.75 9.71
N GLY A 97 4.14 -2.50 10.78
CA GLY A 97 5.49 -1.95 10.70
C GLY A 97 6.45 -2.85 9.92
N PRO A 98 6.58 -4.13 10.32
CA PRO A 98 7.34 -5.12 9.56
C PRO A 98 6.84 -5.33 8.13
N ALA A 99 5.51 -5.34 7.91
CA ALA A 99 4.93 -5.45 6.57
C ALA A 99 5.36 -4.29 5.66
N ASN A 100 5.30 -3.05 6.17
CA ASN A 100 5.78 -1.86 5.46
C ASN A 100 7.28 -1.97 5.13
N GLY A 101 8.12 -2.44 6.08
CA GLY A 101 9.54 -2.68 5.83
C GLY A 101 9.80 -3.70 4.71
N ALA A 102 9.03 -4.79 4.68
CA ALA A 102 9.12 -5.80 3.62
C ALA A 102 8.69 -5.23 2.26
N LEU A 103 7.57 -4.50 2.19
CA LEU A 103 7.08 -3.87 0.96
C LEU A 103 8.03 -2.79 0.44
N ALA A 104 8.57 -1.94 1.32
CA ALA A 104 9.55 -0.93 0.95
C ALA A 104 10.82 -1.57 0.37
N GLN A 105 11.30 -2.65 0.98
CA GLN A 105 12.46 -3.38 0.46
C GLN A 105 12.15 -4.05 -0.87
N MET A 106 10.95 -4.61 -1.03
CA MET A 106 10.50 -5.22 -2.29
C MET A 106 10.52 -4.20 -3.42
N ILE A 107 9.94 -3.01 -3.21
CA ILE A 107 9.94 -1.92 -4.20
C ILE A 107 11.38 -1.52 -4.53
N LYS A 108 12.21 -1.22 -3.53
CA LYS A 108 13.63 -0.85 -3.76
C LYS A 108 14.42 -1.90 -4.55
N THR A 109 14.14 -3.17 -4.35
CA THR A 109 14.90 -4.27 -4.98
C THR A 109 14.45 -4.52 -6.41
N HIS A 110 13.18 -4.28 -6.73
CA HIS A 110 12.59 -4.73 -7.99
C HIS A 110 12.14 -3.61 -8.93
N LEU A 111 12.02 -2.37 -8.46
CA LEU A 111 11.48 -1.27 -9.25
C LEU A 111 12.32 -0.93 -10.50
N SER A 112 13.64 -1.13 -10.45
CA SER A 112 14.50 -0.96 -11.64
C SER A 112 14.29 -2.02 -12.72
N SER A 113 13.70 -3.16 -12.35
CA SER A 113 13.56 -4.35 -13.20
C SER A 113 12.13 -4.71 -13.58
N LEU A 114 11.14 -4.24 -12.79
CA LEU A 114 9.75 -4.64 -12.87
C LEU A 114 8.85 -3.42 -12.72
N SER A 115 7.72 -3.43 -13.43
CA SER A 115 6.69 -2.40 -13.28
C SER A 115 5.99 -2.50 -11.92
N ALA A 116 5.43 -1.37 -11.46
CA ALA A 116 4.57 -1.35 -10.27
C ALA A 116 3.37 -2.30 -10.41
N SER A 117 2.87 -2.49 -11.64
CA SER A 117 1.81 -3.46 -11.93
C SER A 117 2.23 -4.92 -11.67
N ALA A 118 3.49 -5.30 -11.92
CA ALA A 118 3.99 -6.63 -11.61
C ALA A 118 4.04 -6.90 -10.10
N ILE A 119 4.51 -5.89 -9.34
CA ILE A 119 4.53 -5.93 -7.86
C ILE A 119 3.12 -6.11 -7.32
N LEU A 120 2.20 -5.26 -7.79
CA LEU A 120 0.79 -5.29 -7.40
C LEU A 120 0.13 -6.64 -7.73
N ASN A 121 0.35 -7.16 -8.94
CA ASN A 121 -0.23 -8.44 -9.37
C ASN A 121 0.24 -9.62 -8.51
N SER A 122 1.51 -9.61 -8.09
CA SER A 122 2.02 -10.63 -7.16
C SER A 122 1.33 -10.52 -5.80
N ILE A 123 1.17 -9.31 -5.25
CA ILE A 123 0.44 -9.12 -3.98
C ILE A 123 -1.02 -9.55 -4.11
N LEU A 124 -1.72 -9.12 -5.17
CA LEU A 124 -3.12 -9.51 -5.43
C LEU A 124 -3.27 -11.03 -5.54
N TYR A 125 -2.35 -11.71 -6.23
CA TYR A 125 -2.36 -13.16 -6.35
C TYR A 125 -2.30 -13.82 -4.96
N TRP A 126 -1.36 -13.40 -4.10
CA TRP A 126 -1.23 -13.99 -2.76
C TRP A 126 -2.37 -13.59 -1.83
N PHE A 127 -2.82 -12.33 -1.88
CA PHE A 127 -3.97 -11.84 -1.13
C PHE A 127 -5.22 -12.70 -1.38
N ARG A 128 -5.49 -13.08 -2.63
CA ARG A 128 -6.63 -13.94 -3.00
C ARG A 128 -6.47 -15.40 -2.57
N ASN A 129 -5.25 -15.93 -2.57
CA ASN A 129 -4.99 -17.33 -2.25
C ASN A 129 -4.99 -17.62 -0.74
N TYR A 130 -4.72 -16.61 0.10
CA TYR A 130 -4.84 -16.75 1.55
C TYR A 130 -6.27 -16.43 2.02
N LYS A 131 -6.88 -17.35 2.78
CA LYS A 131 -8.18 -17.12 3.41
C LYS A 131 -8.04 -16.06 4.52
N GLY A 132 -8.95 -15.10 4.56
CA GLY A 132 -8.96 -14.06 5.60
C GLY A 132 -7.86 -13.01 5.44
N SER A 133 -7.35 -12.81 4.22
CA SER A 133 -6.34 -11.78 3.97
C SER A 133 -6.82 -10.39 4.36
N ASN A 134 -5.98 -9.64 5.06
CA ASN A 134 -6.28 -8.31 5.54
C ASN A 134 -6.06 -7.28 4.41
N PRO A 135 -7.09 -6.56 3.94
CA PRO A 135 -6.98 -5.60 2.85
C PRO A 135 -6.08 -4.41 3.16
N ILE A 136 -5.70 -4.20 4.43
CA ILE A 136 -4.76 -3.16 4.84
C ILE A 136 -3.39 -3.27 4.15
N VAL A 137 -3.04 -4.43 3.58
CA VAL A 137 -1.82 -4.58 2.76
C VAL A 137 -1.78 -3.57 1.61
N PHE A 138 -2.92 -3.21 1.03
CA PHE A 138 -3.01 -2.22 -0.05
C PHE A 138 -2.86 -0.79 0.49
N ASP A 139 -3.44 -0.48 1.65
CA ASP A 139 -3.22 0.80 2.33
C ASP A 139 -1.73 1.02 2.62
N ILE A 140 -1.05 -0.01 3.15
CA ILE A 140 0.39 0.05 3.42
C ILE A 140 1.17 0.18 2.12
N LEU A 141 0.79 -0.52 1.06
CA LEU A 141 1.46 -0.43 -0.24
C LEU A 141 1.35 0.98 -0.83
N ILE A 142 0.15 1.58 -0.81
CA ILE A 142 -0.10 2.97 -1.23
C ILE A 142 0.76 3.92 -0.41
N ASP A 143 0.73 3.81 0.92
CA ASP A 143 1.53 4.66 1.81
C ASP A 143 3.04 4.49 1.58
N THR A 144 3.49 3.27 1.25
CA THR A 144 4.89 2.98 0.92
C THR A 144 5.32 3.72 -0.34
N TYR A 145 4.57 3.61 -1.44
CA TYR A 145 4.85 4.32 -2.68
C TYR A 145 4.83 5.85 -2.47
N LYS A 146 3.84 6.36 -1.74
CA LYS A 146 3.76 7.78 -1.40
C LYS A 146 4.99 8.29 -0.65
N LYS A 147 5.45 7.56 0.37
CA LYS A 147 6.66 7.91 1.14
C LYS A 147 7.93 7.89 0.29
N MET A 148 7.93 7.16 -0.82
CA MET A 148 9.00 7.17 -1.82
C MET A 148 8.85 8.27 -2.88
N GLY A 149 7.81 9.11 -2.81
CA GLY A 149 7.52 10.15 -3.81
C GLY A 149 6.85 9.63 -5.09
N MET A 150 6.47 8.35 -5.10
CA MET A 150 5.96 7.64 -6.27
C MET A 150 4.43 7.71 -6.34
N LEU A 151 3.92 8.90 -6.63
CA LEU A 151 2.47 9.19 -6.56
C LEU A 151 1.65 8.57 -7.70
N VAL A 152 2.29 8.31 -8.86
CA VAL A 152 1.65 7.62 -9.99
C VAL A 152 1.35 6.18 -9.59
N GLU A 153 2.36 5.46 -9.11
CA GLU A 153 2.24 4.06 -8.69
C GLU A 153 1.30 3.90 -7.50
N ALA A 154 1.33 4.84 -6.54
CA ALA A 154 0.38 4.87 -5.44
C ALA A 154 -1.07 4.98 -5.94
N THR A 155 -1.30 5.76 -7.00
CA THR A 155 -2.62 5.93 -7.63
C THR A 155 -3.02 4.67 -8.39
N ASP A 156 -2.09 4.05 -9.12
CA ASP A 156 -2.34 2.80 -9.85
C ASP A 156 -2.74 1.66 -8.90
N VAL A 157 -2.08 1.57 -7.73
CA VAL A 157 -2.46 0.60 -6.68
C VAL A 157 -3.88 0.86 -6.18
N PHE A 158 -4.26 2.10 -5.92
CA PHE A 158 -5.62 2.45 -5.51
C PHE A 158 -6.66 2.04 -6.56
N LEU A 159 -6.44 2.42 -7.82
CA LEU A 159 -7.37 2.12 -8.92
C LEU A 159 -7.50 0.62 -9.14
N ALA A 160 -6.39 -0.11 -9.08
CA ALA A 160 -6.42 -1.54 -9.24
C ALA A 160 -7.04 -2.27 -8.04
N ALA A 161 -6.80 -1.82 -6.80
CA ALA A 161 -7.50 -2.35 -5.63
C ALA A 161 -9.02 -2.20 -5.79
N LYS A 162 -9.49 -1.00 -6.17
CA LYS A 162 -10.90 -0.72 -6.46
C LYS A 162 -11.46 -1.65 -7.54
N SER A 163 -10.77 -1.81 -8.67
CA SER A 163 -11.19 -2.71 -9.76
C SER A 163 -11.24 -4.20 -9.36
N ASN A 164 -10.58 -4.56 -8.26
CA ASN A 164 -10.64 -5.90 -7.68
C ASN A 164 -11.55 -5.94 -6.43
N GLU A 165 -12.46 -4.98 -6.28
CA GLU A 165 -13.44 -4.86 -5.19
C GLU A 165 -12.83 -4.72 -3.79
N ILE A 166 -11.55 -4.34 -3.72
CA ILE A 166 -10.86 -4.06 -2.48
C ILE A 166 -10.87 -2.54 -2.31
N LEU A 167 -11.49 -2.08 -1.23
CA LEU A 167 -11.58 -0.65 -0.94
C LEU A 167 -10.48 -0.26 0.07
N PRO A 168 -9.46 0.52 -0.33
CA PRO A 168 -8.53 1.11 0.62
C PRO A 168 -9.27 2.00 1.61
N SER A 169 -8.71 2.18 2.82
CA SER A 169 -9.40 2.97 3.84
C SER A 169 -9.57 4.44 3.42
N LEU A 170 -10.64 5.09 3.90
CA LEU A 170 -10.87 6.52 3.69
C LEU A 170 -9.66 7.36 4.13
N ARG A 171 -9.02 6.98 5.25
CA ARG A 171 -7.79 7.62 5.74
C ARG A 171 -6.66 7.52 4.72
N CYS A 172 -6.46 6.36 4.12
CA CYS A 172 -5.45 6.14 3.08
C CYS A 172 -5.74 7.02 1.86
N CYS A 173 -6.98 7.01 1.37
CA CYS A 173 -7.41 7.83 0.23
C CYS A 173 -7.25 9.34 0.48
N ASN A 174 -7.71 9.83 1.64
CA ASN A 174 -7.55 11.23 2.04
C ASN A 174 -6.08 11.65 2.13
N SER A 175 -5.22 10.75 2.59
CA SER A 175 -3.78 10.96 2.63
C SER A 175 -3.19 11.03 1.23
N LEU A 176 -3.62 10.18 0.30
CA LEU A 176 -3.21 10.22 -1.12
C LEU A 176 -3.67 11.49 -1.82
N LEU A 177 -4.95 11.86 -1.69
CA LEU A 177 -5.50 13.10 -2.25
C LEU A 177 -4.74 14.34 -1.76
N LYS A 178 -4.40 14.40 -0.46
CA LYS A 178 -3.61 15.49 0.11
C LYS A 178 -2.25 15.63 -0.56
N ASP A 179 -1.55 14.53 -0.79
CA ASP A 179 -0.20 14.56 -1.37
C ASP A 179 -0.25 14.88 -2.88
N LEU A 180 -1.24 14.35 -3.61
CA LEU A 180 -1.52 14.72 -5.00
C LEU A 180 -1.83 16.23 -5.13
N LEU A 181 -2.66 16.75 -4.22
CA LEU A 181 -3.00 18.17 -4.18
C LEU A 181 -1.77 19.05 -3.91
N LYS A 182 -0.92 18.66 -2.94
CA LYS A 182 0.34 19.35 -2.66
C LYS A 182 1.28 19.35 -3.87
N GLY A 183 1.43 18.21 -4.53
CA GLY A 183 2.23 18.06 -5.74
C GLY A 183 1.63 18.73 -6.99
N ASN A 184 0.42 19.29 -6.90
CA ASN A 184 -0.33 19.86 -8.02
C ASN A 184 -0.59 18.84 -9.16
N ILE A 185 -0.70 17.55 -8.82
CA ILE A 185 -0.93 16.48 -9.79
C ILE A 185 -2.44 16.27 -9.93
N MET A 186 -3.12 17.26 -10.52
CA MET A 186 -4.58 17.32 -10.56
C MET A 186 -5.21 16.20 -11.37
N GLU A 187 -4.56 15.71 -12.41
CA GLU A 187 -5.04 14.58 -13.22
C GLU A 187 -5.26 13.32 -12.34
N LEU A 188 -4.26 12.94 -11.56
CA LEU A 188 -4.34 11.80 -10.66
C LEU A 188 -5.27 12.07 -9.47
N PHE A 189 -5.31 13.30 -8.97
CA PHE A 189 -6.24 13.69 -7.90
C PHE A 189 -7.68 13.35 -8.30
N TRP A 190 -8.11 13.76 -9.49
CA TRP A 190 -9.46 13.50 -9.97
C TRP A 190 -9.72 12.01 -10.23
N LYS A 191 -8.72 11.26 -10.72
CA LYS A 191 -8.82 9.79 -10.84
C LYS A 191 -9.10 9.12 -9.50
N VAL A 192 -8.37 9.49 -8.45
CA VAL A 192 -8.58 8.94 -7.09
C VAL A 192 -9.94 9.37 -6.55
N TYR A 193 -10.26 10.66 -6.61
CA TYR A 193 -11.52 11.21 -6.08
C TYR A 193 -12.76 10.59 -6.76
N ASN A 194 -12.79 10.54 -8.09
CA ASN A 194 -13.87 9.86 -8.83
C ASN A 194 -13.89 8.36 -8.51
N GLY A 195 -12.71 7.77 -8.33
CA GLY A 195 -12.57 6.41 -7.82
C GLY A 195 -13.32 6.17 -6.51
N MET A 196 -13.18 7.09 -5.54
CA MET A 196 -13.86 7.05 -4.25
C MET A 196 -15.38 7.30 -4.37
N LEU A 197 -15.80 8.20 -5.27
CA LEU A 197 -17.21 8.47 -5.56
C LEU A 197 -17.92 7.23 -6.12
N ASP A 198 -17.33 6.59 -7.14
CA ASP A 198 -17.89 5.38 -7.76
C ASP A 198 -17.99 4.23 -6.76
N ALA A 199 -17.02 4.13 -5.85
CA ALA A 199 -17.01 3.15 -4.76
C ALA A 199 -17.99 3.50 -3.63
N LYS A 200 -18.73 4.61 -3.75
CA LYS A 200 -19.72 5.09 -2.77
C LYS A 200 -19.14 5.21 -1.35
N MET A 201 -17.88 5.64 -1.24
CA MET A 201 -17.24 5.83 0.07
C MET A 201 -17.91 6.98 0.83
N GLY A 202 -18.17 6.80 2.12
CA GLY A 202 -18.67 7.87 2.99
C GLY A 202 -17.57 8.92 3.20
N PHE A 203 -17.80 10.14 2.73
CA PHE A 203 -16.82 11.22 2.83
C PHE A 203 -16.83 11.89 4.19
N ASP A 204 -15.64 12.31 4.63
CA ASP A 204 -15.45 13.04 5.87
C ASP A 204 -14.97 14.48 5.60
N VAL A 205 -14.82 15.23 6.69
CA VAL A 205 -14.30 16.60 6.68
C VAL A 205 -12.96 16.73 5.93
N TYR A 206 -12.11 15.70 5.95
CA TYR A 206 -10.81 15.73 5.28
C TYR A 206 -10.95 15.50 3.77
N THR A 207 -11.87 14.64 3.33
CA THR A 207 -12.18 14.46 1.92
C THR A 207 -12.67 15.77 1.31
N TYR A 208 -13.66 16.40 1.95
CA TYR A 208 -14.20 17.67 1.50
C TYR A 208 -13.16 18.79 1.52
N LYS A 209 -12.31 18.85 2.54
CA LYS A 209 -11.19 19.79 2.59
C LYS A 209 -10.25 19.64 1.40
N ASN A 210 -9.89 18.40 1.05
CA ASN A 210 -9.04 18.13 -0.11
C ASN A 210 -9.74 18.53 -1.42
N LEU A 211 -11.03 18.22 -1.56
CA LEU A 211 -11.84 18.58 -2.73
C LEU A 211 -11.94 20.10 -2.94
N VAL A 212 -12.28 20.84 -1.87
CA VAL A 212 -12.30 22.31 -1.88
C VAL A 212 -10.92 22.87 -2.27
N GLY A 213 -9.85 22.35 -1.66
CA GLY A 213 -8.50 22.77 -1.99
C GLY A 213 -8.14 22.52 -3.46
N ALA A 214 -8.58 21.39 -4.02
CA ALA A 214 -8.41 21.05 -5.44
C ALA A 214 -9.17 22.01 -6.36
N LEU A 215 -10.43 22.33 -6.04
CA LEU A 215 -11.25 23.28 -6.78
C LEU A 215 -10.64 24.69 -6.76
N CYS A 216 -10.16 25.15 -5.60
CA CYS A 216 -9.43 26.41 -5.51
C CYS A 216 -8.12 26.38 -6.32
N LYS A 217 -7.39 25.27 -6.36
CA LYS A 217 -6.17 25.17 -7.18
C LYS A 217 -6.42 25.32 -8.68
N VAL A 218 -7.58 24.87 -9.16
CA VAL A 218 -7.98 25.02 -10.57
C VAL A 218 -8.80 26.28 -10.85
N GLY A 219 -8.96 27.17 -9.87
CA GLY A 219 -9.70 28.42 -10.03
C GLY A 219 -11.22 28.31 -9.91
N ASP A 220 -11.79 27.14 -9.63
CA ASP A 220 -13.24 26.94 -9.51
C ASP A 220 -13.77 27.32 -8.12
N VAL A 221 -13.78 28.62 -7.83
CA VAL A 221 -14.29 29.18 -6.57
C VAL A 221 -15.78 28.88 -6.36
N LYS A 222 -16.57 28.86 -7.44
CA LYS A 222 -18.01 28.56 -7.38
C LYS A 222 -18.24 27.11 -6.98
N GLY A 223 -17.49 26.18 -7.56
CA GLY A 223 -17.49 24.77 -7.15
C GLY A 223 -17.09 24.61 -5.69
N ALA A 224 -16.03 25.29 -5.24
CA ALA A 224 -15.61 25.25 -3.85
C ALA A 224 -16.73 25.70 -2.88
N LYS A 225 -17.45 26.79 -3.20
CA LYS A 225 -18.62 27.23 -2.41
C LYS A 225 -19.73 26.17 -2.40
N ARG A 226 -20.07 25.58 -3.56
CA ARG A 226 -21.09 24.50 -3.63
C ARG A 226 -20.76 23.31 -2.73
N VAL A 227 -19.49 22.91 -2.66
CA VAL A 227 -19.05 21.82 -1.79
C VAL A 227 -19.32 22.14 -0.32
N LEU A 228 -19.13 23.39 0.13
CA LEU A 228 -19.45 23.78 1.51
C LEU A 228 -20.94 23.63 1.84
N PHE A 229 -21.82 23.87 0.87
CA PHE A 229 -23.25 23.65 1.07
C PHE A 229 -23.59 22.15 1.11
N GLU A 230 -23.05 21.36 0.16
CA GLU A 230 -23.24 19.91 0.09
C GLU A 230 -22.81 19.20 1.39
N MET A 231 -21.73 19.68 1.99
CA MET A 231 -21.24 19.23 3.29
C MET A 231 -22.31 19.33 4.39
N GLY A 232 -23.04 20.45 4.46
CA GLY A 232 -24.13 20.65 5.40
C GLY A 232 -25.30 19.70 5.14
N GLU A 233 -25.70 19.51 3.88
CA GLU A 233 -26.78 18.58 3.50
C GLU A 233 -26.47 17.13 3.87
N LYS A 234 -25.20 16.74 3.82
CA LYS A 234 -24.72 15.39 4.17
C LYS A 234 -24.40 15.24 5.66
N GLY A 235 -24.77 16.20 6.50
CA GLY A 235 -24.56 16.16 7.95
C GLY A 235 -23.09 16.30 8.37
N CYS A 236 -22.21 16.72 7.45
CA CYS A 236 -20.80 16.97 7.71
C CYS A 236 -20.56 18.48 7.72
N ASN A 237 -20.95 19.18 8.78
CA ASN A 237 -20.89 20.64 8.82
C ASN A 237 -19.47 21.18 8.55
N PRO A 238 -19.32 22.15 7.61
CA PRO A 238 -18.06 22.86 7.45
C PRO A 238 -17.61 23.49 8.76
N ASN A 239 -16.34 23.28 9.12
CA ASN A 239 -15.72 23.90 10.29
C ASN A 239 -14.75 25.01 9.86
N LEU A 240 -14.28 25.79 10.84
CA LEU A 240 -13.30 26.88 10.64
C LEU A 240 -12.11 26.45 9.77
N PHE A 241 -11.67 25.21 9.92
CA PHE A 241 -10.56 24.66 9.16
C PHE A 241 -10.83 24.57 7.65
N ILE A 242 -12.02 24.14 7.23
CA ILE A 242 -12.38 24.08 5.82
C ILE A 242 -12.56 25.49 5.25
N TYR A 243 -13.27 26.35 5.95
CA TYR A 243 -13.45 27.72 5.48
C TYR A 243 -12.13 28.47 5.32
N ASN A 244 -11.15 28.25 6.21
CA ASN A 244 -9.81 28.82 6.05
C ASN A 244 -9.13 28.35 4.75
N VAL A 245 -9.32 27.09 4.34
CA VAL A 245 -8.77 26.58 3.06
C VAL A 245 -9.41 27.29 1.87
N VAL A 246 -10.73 27.51 1.93
CA VAL A 246 -11.46 28.24 0.89
C VAL A 246 -10.97 29.69 0.82
N PHE A 247 -10.89 30.36 1.98
CA PHE A 247 -10.43 31.73 2.11
C PHE A 247 -9.02 31.91 1.53
N GLU A 248 -8.07 31.07 1.95
CA GLU A 248 -6.69 31.08 1.43
C GLU A 248 -6.67 30.81 -0.08
N GLY A 249 -7.49 29.87 -0.55
CA GLY A 249 -7.67 29.58 -1.97
C GLY A 249 -8.16 30.80 -2.78
N MET A 250 -9.23 31.46 -2.31
CA MET A 250 -9.79 32.65 -2.92
C MET A 250 -8.80 33.82 -2.94
N CYS A 251 -8.10 34.07 -1.83
CA CYS A 251 -7.07 35.11 -1.77
C CYS A 251 -5.96 34.87 -2.79
N ARG A 252 -5.48 33.63 -2.95
CA ARG A 252 -4.45 33.30 -3.95
C ARG A 252 -4.91 33.50 -5.39
N LEU A 253 -6.20 33.33 -5.65
CA LEU A 253 -6.80 33.54 -6.98
C LEU A 253 -7.16 35.01 -7.26
N GLY A 254 -6.95 35.92 -6.29
CA GLY A 254 -7.36 37.32 -6.42
C GLY A 254 -8.85 37.58 -6.18
N ALA A 255 -9.63 36.56 -5.78
CA ALA A 255 -11.05 36.64 -5.43
C ALA A 255 -11.25 37.20 -4.01
N ILE A 256 -10.67 38.38 -3.75
CA ILE A 256 -10.56 38.98 -2.41
C ILE A 256 -11.94 39.34 -1.85
N ASN A 257 -12.84 39.86 -2.68
CA ASN A 257 -14.18 40.25 -2.25
C ASN A 257 -14.98 39.04 -1.78
N GLU A 258 -14.97 37.93 -2.54
CA GLU A 258 -15.64 36.70 -2.15
C GLU A 258 -15.02 36.08 -0.89
N ALA A 259 -13.70 36.21 -0.71
CA ALA A 259 -13.01 35.76 0.50
C ALA A 259 -13.47 36.56 1.74
N LEU A 260 -13.58 37.88 1.62
CA LEU A 260 -14.04 38.75 2.70
C LEU A 260 -15.51 38.52 3.04
N GLU A 261 -16.37 38.31 2.05
CA GLU A 261 -17.77 37.92 2.27
C GLU A 261 -17.88 36.59 3.04
N LEU A 262 -17.11 35.58 2.61
CA LEU A 262 -17.08 34.29 3.30
C LEU A 262 -16.62 34.44 4.76
N LYS A 263 -15.59 35.27 5.00
CA LYS A 263 -15.10 35.55 6.35
C LYS A 263 -16.15 36.25 7.22
N LYS A 264 -16.93 37.20 6.67
CA LYS A 264 -18.03 37.86 7.38
C LYS A 264 -19.12 36.87 7.77
N PHE A 265 -19.55 36.01 6.84
CA PHE A 265 -20.55 34.97 7.10
C PHE A 265 -20.15 34.01 8.24
N MET A 266 -18.86 33.79 8.47
CA MET A 266 -18.39 32.97 9.60
C MET A 266 -18.31 33.70 10.94
N SER A 267 -18.39 35.03 10.92
CA SER A 267 -18.23 35.90 12.10
C SER A 267 -19.57 36.25 12.75
N GLU A 268 -20.67 35.93 12.07
CA GLU A 268 -22.07 36.05 12.51
C GLU A 268 -22.56 34.71 13.08
#